data_AF-A0A2E6XPZ7-F1
#
_entry.id   AF-A0A2E6XPZ7-F1
#
_cell.length_a   1.000
_cell.length_b   1.000
_cell.length_c   1.000
_cell.angle_alpha   90.00
_cell.angle_beta   90.00
_cell.angle_gamma   90.00
#
_symmetry.space_group_name_H-M   'P 1'
#
loop_
_entity.id
_entity.type
_entity.pdbx_description
1 polymer ?
#
loop_
_entity_poly.entity_id
_entity_poly.type
_entity_poly.pdbx_seq_one_letter_code
_entity_poly.pdbx_strand_id
1 'polypeptide(L)'
;MNLNHWKGQKKSKLVSTWGSPKKTISDNKGGKIYVYDRSPWETRTNYLGNNTGPTRLIGFYINKRGVIYGWKELPLGKSLYK
;
A
#
# COMPACT_ATOMS: atom_id res chain seq x y z
N MET A 1 -10.45 9.57 -1.69
CA MET A 1 -9.46 9.37 -2.78
C MET A 1 -9.76 8.05 -3.47
N ASN A 2 -9.82 8.03 -4.80
CA ASN A 2 -10.21 6.86 -5.57
C ASN A 2 -8.97 6.21 -6.22
N LEU A 3 -8.48 5.09 -5.67
CA LEU A 3 -7.35 4.33 -6.22
C LEU A 3 -7.79 3.26 -7.25
N ASN A 4 -9.04 3.31 -7.73
CA ASN A 4 -9.53 2.35 -8.72
C ASN A 4 -8.79 2.43 -10.06
N HIS A 5 -8.12 3.55 -10.38
CA HIS A 5 -7.30 3.69 -11.59
C HIS A 5 -6.08 2.74 -11.61
N TRP A 6 -5.69 2.18 -10.46
CA TRP A 6 -4.65 1.15 -10.40
C TRP A 6 -5.14 -0.23 -10.80
N LYS A 7 -6.45 -0.51 -10.76
CA LYS A 7 -6.99 -1.81 -11.20
C LYS A 7 -6.68 -2.02 -12.68
N GLY A 8 -6.22 -3.21 -13.04
CA GLY A 8 -5.75 -3.56 -14.37
C GLY A 8 -4.32 -3.13 -14.71
N GLN A 9 -3.71 -2.24 -13.91
CA GLN A 9 -2.32 -1.81 -14.12
C GLN A 9 -1.32 -2.89 -13.67
N LYS A 10 -0.10 -2.82 -14.23
CA LYS A 10 1.01 -3.70 -13.85
C LYS A 10 1.66 -3.24 -12.55
N LYS A 11 2.12 -4.20 -11.75
CA LYS A 11 2.89 -3.94 -10.52
C LYS A 11 4.15 -3.10 -10.78
N SER A 12 4.77 -3.21 -11.95
CA SER A 12 5.95 -2.41 -12.33
C SER A 12 5.63 -0.92 -12.37
N LYS A 13 4.48 -0.55 -12.94
CA LYS A 13 4.01 0.84 -12.98
C LYS A 13 3.72 1.37 -11.58
N LEU A 14 3.15 0.54 -10.71
CA LEU A 14 2.93 0.90 -9.32
C LEU A 14 4.26 1.19 -8.62
N VAL A 15 5.26 0.31 -8.78
CA VAL A 15 6.59 0.49 -8.18
C VAL A 15 7.32 1.70 -8.75
N SER A 16 7.20 1.99 -10.05
CA SER A 16 7.81 3.19 -10.63
C SER A 16 7.18 4.49 -10.13
N THR A 17 5.90 4.47 -9.75
CA THR A 17 5.18 5.67 -9.30
C THR A 17 5.22 5.86 -7.78
N TRP A 18 5.16 4.78 -7.01
CA TRP A 18 5.09 4.81 -5.54
C TRP A 18 6.41 4.42 -4.86
N GLY A 19 7.41 3.96 -5.63
CA GLY A 19 8.63 3.37 -5.11
C GLY A 19 8.47 1.92 -4.68
N SER A 20 9.46 1.41 -3.95
CA SER A 20 9.41 0.06 -3.41
C SER A 20 8.35 -0.07 -2.30
N PRO A 21 7.58 -1.17 -2.25
CA PRO A 21 6.62 -1.39 -1.18
C PRO A 21 7.35 -1.59 0.16
N LYS A 22 6.76 -1.08 1.23
CA LYS A 22 7.26 -1.27 2.59
C LYS A 22 7.24 -2.74 3.01
N LYS A 23 6.19 -3.47 2.62
CA LYS A 23 6.06 -4.92 2.84
C LYS A 23 5.41 -5.58 1.63
N THR A 24 5.79 -6.83 1.41
CA THR A 24 5.11 -7.72 0.48
C THR A 24 4.58 -8.92 1.24
N ILE A 25 3.28 -9.20 1.12
CA ILE A 25 2.60 -10.28 1.83
C ILE A 25 1.93 -11.20 0.80
N SER A 26 1.74 -12.49 1.11
CA SER A 26 0.92 -13.38 0.29
C SER A 26 -0.56 -12.98 0.38
N ASP A 27 -1.31 -13.03 -0.72
CA ASP A 27 -2.77 -12.87 -0.69
C ASP A 27 -3.52 -14.17 -0.36
N ASN A 28 -2.79 -15.27 -0.08
CA ASN A 28 -3.30 -16.63 0.13
C ASN A 28 -4.12 -17.20 -1.05
N LYS A 29 -4.00 -16.59 -2.24
CA LYS A 29 -4.66 -16.99 -3.49
C LYS A 29 -3.66 -17.12 -4.66
N GLY A 30 -2.36 -17.16 -4.35
CA GLY A 30 -1.27 -17.25 -5.33
C GLY A 30 -0.81 -15.92 -5.91
N GLY A 31 -1.33 -14.80 -5.40
CA GLY A 31 -0.86 -13.44 -5.66
C GLY A 31 -0.11 -12.86 -4.46
N LYS A 32 0.05 -11.54 -4.48
CA LYS A 32 0.80 -10.76 -3.48
C LYS A 32 0.08 -9.47 -3.14
N ILE A 33 0.27 -9.00 -1.93
CA ILE A 33 -0.19 -7.70 -1.45
C ILE A 33 1.04 -6.83 -1.27
N TYR A 34 1.14 -5.74 -2.05
CA TYR A 34 2.14 -4.71 -1.84
C TYR A 34 1.59 -3.67 -0.87
N VAL A 35 2.26 -3.52 0.27
CA VAL A 35 1.86 -2.60 1.33
C VAL A 35 2.72 -1.35 1.25
N TYR A 36 2.06 -0.20 1.14
CA TYR A 36 2.69 1.12 1.15
C TYR A 36 2.23 1.92 2.36
N ASP A 37 3.12 2.75 2.87
CA ASP A 37 2.72 3.86 3.74
C ASP A 37 2.04 4.91 2.86
N ARG A 38 0.83 5.31 3.22
CA ARG A 38 0.13 6.43 2.56
C ARG A 38 0.68 7.79 2.99
N SER A 39 1.49 7.83 4.06
CA SER A 39 2.01 9.06 4.65
C SER A 39 3.46 9.37 4.25
N PRO A 40 3.69 9.81 2.99
CA PRO A 40 4.73 10.81 2.75
C PRO A 40 4.18 12.22 2.47
N TRP A 41 2.92 12.34 2.02
CA TRP A 41 2.34 13.63 1.57
C TRP A 41 1.24 14.18 2.49
N GLU A 42 0.63 13.33 3.33
CA GLU A 42 -0.37 13.71 4.35
C GLU A 42 0.25 13.77 5.76
N THR A 43 1.57 13.82 5.86
CA THR A 43 2.27 13.97 7.13
C THR A 43 2.10 15.39 7.63
N ARG A 44 1.20 15.58 8.61
CA ARG A 44 1.33 16.69 9.54
C ARG A 44 2.58 16.43 10.38
N THR A 45 3.72 16.91 9.88
CA THR A 45 4.91 17.10 10.69
C THR A 45 4.59 18.22 11.67
N ASN A 46 4.70 17.95 12.96
CA ASN A 46 4.73 19.04 13.93
C ASN A 46 6.05 19.83 13.76
N TYR A 47 6.19 20.96 14.46
CA TYR A 47 7.40 21.79 14.42
C TYR A 47 8.71 21.06 14.80
N LEU A 48 8.61 19.81 15.31
CA LEU A 48 9.74 18.95 15.68
C LEU A 48 10.07 17.90 14.61
N GLY A 49 9.42 17.93 13.45
CA GLY A 49 9.61 16.94 12.37
C GLY A 49 8.99 15.57 12.67
N ASN A 50 8.25 15.43 13.76
CA ASN A 50 7.59 14.18 14.12
C ASN A 50 6.27 14.04 13.39
N ASN A 51 6.06 12.86 12.79
CA ASN A 51 4.78 12.46 12.22
C ASN A 51 3.77 12.24 13.34
N THR A 52 2.82 13.16 13.48
CA THR A 52 1.76 13.10 14.49
C THR A 52 0.45 12.51 13.95
N GLY A 53 0.38 12.24 12.64
CA GLY A 53 -0.78 11.64 11.98
C GLY A 53 -0.77 10.10 12.00
N PRO A 54 -1.95 9.45 12.03
CA PRO A 54 -2.05 8.01 11.87
C PRO A 54 -1.51 7.56 10.50
N THR A 55 -0.41 6.78 10.46
CA THR A 55 0.18 6.21 9.23
C THR A 55 -0.78 5.24 8.53
N ARG A 56 -1.65 5.73 7.65
CA ARG A 56 -2.56 4.84 6.91
C ARG A 56 -1.76 3.92 6.00
N LEU A 57 -2.01 2.62 6.08
CA LEU A 57 -1.39 1.64 5.19
C LEU A 57 -2.34 1.36 4.02
N ILE A 58 -1.80 1.23 2.81
CA ILE A 58 -2.57 0.78 1.64
C ILE A 58 -1.96 -0.52 1.15
N GLY A 59 -2.80 -1.54 0.99
CA GLY A 59 -2.46 -2.79 0.33
C GLY A 59 -2.98 -2.82 -1.09
N PHE A 60 -2.11 -3.01 -2.07
CA PHE A 60 -2.47 -3.31 -3.46
C PHE A 60 -2.40 -4.82 -3.70
N TYR A 61 -3.50 -5.40 -4.14
CA TYR A 61 -3.61 -6.83 -4.42
C TYR A 61 -3.23 -7.11 -5.85
N ILE A 62 -2.24 -7.97 -6.03
CA ILE A 62 -1.57 -8.25 -7.30
C ILE A 62 -1.69 -9.75 -7.56
N ASN A 63 -2.27 -10.11 -8.69
CA ASN A 63 -2.39 -11.52 -9.07
C ASN A 63 -1.04 -12.11 -9.55
N LYS A 64 -1.00 -13.42 -9.80
CA LYS A 64 0.19 -14.13 -10.32
C LYS A 64 0.76 -13.56 -11.63
N ARG A 65 -0.06 -12.86 -12.44
CA ARG A 65 0.36 -12.20 -13.70
C ARG A 65 0.96 -10.80 -13.48
N GLY A 66 1.10 -10.38 -12.22
CA GLY A 66 1.60 -9.06 -11.85
C GLY A 66 0.62 -7.93 -12.13
N VAL A 67 -0.68 -8.22 -12.23
CA VAL A 67 -1.73 -7.23 -12.48
C VAL A 67 -2.46 -6.93 -11.18
N ILE A 68 -2.65 -5.64 -10.90
CA ILE A 68 -3.39 -5.16 -9.74
C ILE A 68 -4.88 -5.39 -10.00
N TYR A 69 -5.54 -6.12 -9.11
CA TYR A 69 -6.98 -6.38 -9.22
C TYR A 69 -7.79 -5.68 -8.13
N GLY A 70 -7.12 -5.15 -7.11
CA GLY A 70 -7.79 -4.45 -6.02
C GLY A 70 -6.83 -3.67 -5.14
N TRP A 71 -7.41 -2.87 -4.25
CA TRP A 71 -6.70 -2.14 -3.22
C TRP A 71 -7.57 -2.06 -1.97
N LYS A 72 -6.95 -1.92 -0.80
CA LYS A 72 -7.66 -1.72 0.47
C LYS A 72 -6.80 -0.90 1.43
N GLU A 73 -7.44 -0.02 2.19
CA GLU A 73 -6.81 0.58 3.36
C GLU A 73 -6.66 -0.48 4.46
N LEU A 74 -5.44 -0.70 4.90
CA LEU A 74 -5.13 -1.66 5.94
C LEU A 74 -5.18 -0.96 7.31
N PRO A 75 -5.74 -1.61 8.34
CA PRO A 75 -5.84 -1.01 9.66
C PRO A 75 -4.44 -0.73 10.23
N LEU A 76 -4.35 0.40 10.94
CA LEU A 76 -3.19 0.79 11.71
C LEU A 76 -3.02 -0.11 12.93
N GLY A 77 -1.81 -0.64 13.13
CA GLY A 77 -1.40 -1.22 14.42
C GLY A 77 -2.00 -2.59 14.80
N LYS A 78 -2.85 -3.22 13.98
CA LYS A 78 -3.13 -4.65 14.15
C LYS A 78 -2.21 -5.44 13.26
N SER A 79 -1.32 -6.21 13.90
CA SER A 79 -0.54 -7.27 13.26
C SER A 79 -1.35 -7.89 12.12
N LEU A 80 -0.84 -7.80 10.88
CA LEU A 80 -1.44 -8.45 9.70
C LEU A 80 -1.35 -10.00 9.80
N TYR A 81 -1.08 -10.52 10.99
CA TYR A 81 -0.87 -11.91 11.34
C TYR A 81 -1.43 -12.16 12.75
N LYS A 82 -2.37 -13.09 12.85
CA LYS A 82 -2.52 -13.97 14.02
C LYS A 82 -2.32 -15.38 13.51
#